data_AF-A0AA43TK94-F1
#
_entry.id   AF-A0AA43TK94-F1
#
_cell.length_a   1.000
_cell.length_b   1.000
_cell.length_c   1.000
_cell.angle_alpha   90.00
_cell.angle_beta   90.00
_cell.angle_gamma   90.00
#
_symmetry.space_group_name_H-M   'P 1'
#
loop_
_entity.id
_entity.type
_entity.pdbx_description
1 polymer ?
#
loop_
_entity_poly.entity_id
_entity_poly.type
_entity_poly.pdbx_seq_one_letter_code
_entity_poly.pdbx_strand_id
1 'polypeptide(L)'
;MTEQMTSGIELMFTGMGIVFLFLIMLVIAINIMSALVQRYFPDIPASKTVPGITADIDKSVVAAITAAVHQYRNDRKDAGGRATQGAVAEKHN
;
A
#
# COMPACT_ATOMS: atom_id res chain seq x y z
N MET A 1 -35.18 -45.70 -2.04
CA MET A 1 -34.14 -45.17 -1.14
C MET A 1 -33.38 -43.99 -1.73
N THR A 2 -33.23 -43.87 -3.06
CA THR A 2 -32.63 -42.70 -3.71
C THR A 2 -33.55 -41.47 -3.76
N GLU A 3 -34.88 -41.65 -3.82
CA GLU A 3 -35.84 -40.53 -3.86
C GLU A 3 -35.72 -39.56 -2.67
N GLN A 4 -35.60 -40.06 -1.44
CA GLN A 4 -35.48 -39.17 -0.26
C GLN A 4 -34.16 -38.39 -0.25
N MET A 5 -33.09 -38.98 -0.81
CA MET A 5 -31.79 -38.33 -0.91
C MET A 5 -31.84 -37.16 -1.90
N THR A 6 -32.53 -37.34 -3.04
CA THR A 6 -32.70 -36.29 -4.06
C THR A 6 -33.49 -35.10 -3.50
N SER A 7 -34.58 -35.34 -2.77
CA SER A 7 -35.38 -34.25 -2.18
C SER A 7 -34.60 -33.44 -1.12
N GLY A 8 -33.72 -34.09 -0.35
CA GLY A 8 -32.84 -33.37 0.59
C GLY A 8 -31.81 -32.47 -0.10
N ILE A 9 -31.26 -32.93 -1.23
CA ILE A 9 -30.30 -32.17 -2.04
C ILE A 9 -30.97 -30.96 -2.71
N GLU A 10 -32.17 -31.13 -3.25
CA GLU A 10 -32.95 -30.02 -3.83
C GLU A 10 -33.26 -28.94 -2.79
N LEU A 11 -33.58 -29.34 -1.55
CA LEU A 11 -33.83 -28.39 -0.47
C LEU A 11 -32.56 -27.64 -0.04
N MET A 12 -31.42 -28.33 0.06
CA MET A 12 -30.13 -27.68 0.35
C MET A 12 -29.73 -26.68 -0.74
N PHE A 13 -29.90 -27.05 -2.01
CA PHE A 13 -29.58 -26.16 -3.13
C PHE A 13 -30.50 -24.94 -3.15
N THR A 14 -31.78 -25.13 -2.90
CA THR A 14 -32.77 -24.04 -2.80
C THR A 14 -32.44 -23.10 -1.64
N GLY A 15 -32.12 -23.63 -0.46
CA GLY A 15 -31.74 -22.84 0.72
C GLY A 15 -30.45 -22.05 0.49
N MET A 16 -29.41 -22.68 -0.07
CA MET A 16 -28.17 -21.98 -0.43
C MET A 16 -28.40 -20.92 -1.50
N GLY A 17 -29.24 -21.18 -2.49
CA GLY A 17 -29.56 -20.23 -3.57
C GLY A 17 -30.31 -18.98 -3.07
N ILE A 18 -31.32 -19.14 -2.22
CA ILE A 18 -32.08 -18.02 -1.65
C ILE A 18 -31.17 -17.14 -0.80
N VAL A 19 -30.33 -17.74 0.05
CA VAL A 19 -29.37 -16.98 0.87
C VAL A 19 -28.37 -16.26 -0.02
N PHE A 20 -27.85 -16.91 -1.06
CA PHE A 20 -26.92 -16.28 -2.01
C PHE A 20 -27.54 -15.08 -2.74
N LEU A 21 -28.78 -15.23 -3.24
CA LEU A 21 -29.53 -14.13 -3.86
C LEU A 21 -29.75 -12.98 -2.87
N PHE A 22 -30.10 -13.29 -1.62
CA PHE A 22 -30.28 -12.29 -0.58
C PHE A 22 -28.99 -11.54 -0.27
N LEU A 23 -27.86 -12.25 -0.15
CA LEU A 23 -26.56 -11.63 0.07
C LEU A 23 -26.15 -10.72 -1.09
N ILE A 24 -26.35 -11.14 -2.35
CA ILE A 24 -26.09 -10.28 -3.52
C ILE A 24 -26.94 -9.01 -3.45
N MET A 25 -28.23 -9.14 -3.18
CA MET A 25 -29.13 -8.01 -3.05
C MET A 25 -28.70 -7.05 -1.93
N LEU A 26 -28.26 -7.58 -0.79
CA LEU A 26 -27.71 -6.79 0.32
C LEU A 26 -26.42 -6.08 -0.08
N VAL A 27 -25.50 -6.77 -0.75
CA VAL A 27 -24.23 -6.21 -1.22
C VAL A 27 -24.50 -5.07 -2.20
N ILE A 28 -25.46 -5.21 -3.12
CA ILE A 28 -25.86 -4.12 -4.04
C ILE A 28 -26.38 -2.92 -3.25
N ALA A 29 -27.26 -3.13 -2.26
CA ALA A 29 -27.78 -2.05 -1.43
C ALA A 29 -26.65 -1.31 -0.67
N ILE A 30 -25.69 -2.05 -0.10
CA ILE A 30 -24.51 -1.47 0.56
C ILE A 30 -23.63 -0.72 -0.44
N ASN A 31 -23.46 -1.22 -1.66
CA ASN A 31 -22.70 -0.52 -2.71
C ASN A 31 -23.40 0.77 -3.16
N ILE A 32 -24.73 0.75 -3.28
CA ILE A 32 -25.52 1.95 -3.58
C ILE A 32 -25.31 2.97 -2.46
N MET A 33 -25.44 2.56 -1.20
CA MET A 33 -25.17 3.44 -0.07
C MET A 33 -23.73 3.98 -0.11
N SER A 34 -22.73 3.13 -0.38
CA SER A 34 -21.32 3.53 -0.52
C SER A 34 -21.11 4.55 -1.65
N ALA A 35 -21.74 4.32 -2.81
CA ALA A 35 -21.66 5.23 -3.97
C ALA A 35 -22.36 6.56 -3.71
N LEU A 36 -23.52 6.53 -3.03
CA LEU A 36 -24.22 7.74 -2.62
C LEU A 36 -23.40 8.51 -1.58
N VAL A 37 -22.79 7.83 -0.60
CA VAL A 37 -21.89 8.44 0.37
C VAL A 37 -20.71 9.11 -0.32
N GLN A 38 -19.99 8.41 -1.21
CA GLN A 38 -18.87 9.00 -1.97
C GLN A 38 -19.29 10.17 -2.87
N ARG A 39 -20.53 10.17 -3.38
CA ARG A 39 -21.04 11.22 -4.27
C ARG A 39 -21.56 12.44 -3.53
N TYR A 40 -22.22 12.27 -2.39
CA TYR A 40 -22.80 13.38 -1.60
C TYR A 40 -21.82 13.92 -0.54
N PHE A 41 -20.94 13.07 -0.03
CA PHE A 41 -19.78 13.43 0.76
C PHE A 41 -18.55 12.93 -0.01
N PRO A 42 -18.10 13.67 -1.04
CA PRO A 42 -16.79 13.42 -1.60
C PRO A 42 -15.79 13.59 -0.46
N ASP A 43 -15.32 12.47 0.09
CA ASP A 43 -14.08 12.44 0.86
C ASP A 43 -13.03 13.03 -0.07
N ILE A 44 -12.72 14.31 0.14
CA ILE A 44 -11.47 14.94 -0.27
C ILE A 44 -10.42 13.85 -0.03
N PRO A 45 -9.74 13.35 -1.07
CA PRO A 45 -9.10 12.05 -1.00
C PRO A 45 -8.15 12.05 0.19
N ALA A 46 -8.53 11.35 1.26
CA ALA A 46 -7.54 10.82 2.16
C ALA A 46 -6.79 9.84 1.28
N SER A 47 -5.66 10.32 0.75
CA SER A 47 -4.69 9.57 -0.04
C SER A 47 -4.59 8.18 0.54
N LYS A 48 -5.34 7.23 -0.04
CA LYS A 48 -4.98 5.82 0.07
C LYS A 48 -3.77 5.70 -0.82
N THR A 49 -2.64 6.07 -0.22
CA THR A 49 -1.33 5.56 -0.57
C THR A 49 -1.46 4.04 -0.50
N VAL A 50 -1.94 3.43 -1.58
CA VAL A 50 -1.39 2.16 -2.01
C VAL A 50 -0.02 2.55 -2.53
N PRO A 51 1.09 2.14 -1.91
CA PRO A 51 2.42 2.39 -2.44
C PRO A 51 2.63 1.51 -3.68
N GLY A 52 1.92 1.84 -4.76
CA GLY A 52 2.28 1.53 -6.12
C GLY A 52 3.25 2.62 -6.56
N ILE A 53 4.53 2.34 -6.39
CA ILE A 53 5.66 3.14 -6.85
C ILE A 53 5.48 3.38 -8.36
N THR A 54 5.00 4.56 -8.76
CA THR A 54 5.20 5.23 -10.10
C THR A 54 4.22 6.36 -10.42
N ALA A 55 3.33 6.79 -9.50
CA ALA A 55 2.59 8.04 -9.72
C ALA A 55 3.47 9.23 -9.31
N ASP A 56 4.16 9.80 -10.29
CA ASP A 56 4.82 11.11 -10.27
C ASP A 56 5.82 11.32 -9.12
N ILE A 57 6.95 10.61 -9.17
CA ILE A 57 8.10 11.01 -8.34
C ILE A 57 8.63 12.32 -8.92
N ASP A 58 8.25 13.40 -8.25
CA ASP A 58 8.66 14.75 -8.57
C ASP A 58 10.19 14.80 -8.73
N LYS A 59 10.66 15.30 -9.88
CA LYS A 59 12.10 15.36 -10.20
C LYS A 59 12.90 16.12 -9.12
N SER A 60 12.23 17.05 -8.44
CA SER A 60 12.77 17.78 -7.29
C SER A 60 13.10 16.87 -6.11
N VAL A 61 12.24 15.88 -5.80
CA VAL A 61 12.44 14.91 -4.72
C VAL A 61 13.60 13.99 -5.06
N VAL A 62 13.69 13.50 -6.30
CA VAL A 62 14.84 12.69 -6.76
C VAL A 62 16.14 13.49 -6.70
N ALA A 63 16.13 14.75 -7.12
CA ALA A 63 17.30 15.64 -7.05
C ALA A 63 17.74 15.90 -5.60
N ALA A 64 16.80 16.14 -4.69
CA ALA A 64 17.08 16.34 -3.27
C ALA A 64 17.68 15.09 -2.61
N ILE A 65 17.10 13.90 -2.88
CA ILE A 65 17.64 12.63 -2.37
C ILE A 65 19.04 12.37 -2.95
N THR A 66 19.23 12.64 -4.25
CA THR A 66 20.54 12.46 -4.92
C THR A 66 21.59 13.38 -4.32
N ALA A 67 21.25 14.66 -4.09
CA ALA A 67 22.15 15.62 -3.44
C ALA A 67 22.50 15.20 -2.02
N ALA A 68 21.52 14.73 -1.24
CA ALA A 68 21.75 14.24 0.12
C ALA A 68 22.66 13.00 0.15
N VAL A 69 22.46 12.04 -0.76
CA VAL A 69 23.32 10.84 -0.86
C VAL A 69 24.73 11.22 -1.32
N HIS A 70 24.86 12.16 -2.25
CA HIS A 70 26.17 12.64 -2.73
C HIS A 70 26.92 13.37 -1.61
N GLN A 71 26.25 14.22 -0.84
CA GLN A 71 26.82 14.90 0.32
C GLN A 71 27.30 13.89 1.37
N TYR A 72 26.50 12.88 1.67
CA TYR A 72 26.87 11.84 2.64
C TYR A 72 28.06 10.97 2.19
N ARG A 73 28.15 10.67 0.89
CA ARG A 73 29.31 9.94 0.33
C ARG A 73 30.58 10.79 0.33
N ASN A 74 30.46 12.09 0.10
CA ASN A 74 31.60 13.01 0.14
C ASN A 74 32.06 13.24 1.58
N ASP A 75 31.14 13.48 2.52
CA ASP A 75 31.47 13.59 3.96
C ASP A 75 32.12 12.31 4.49
N ARG A 76 31.76 11.13 3.96
CA ARG A 76 32.44 9.88 4.29
C ARG A 76 33.82 9.72 3.66
N LYS A 77 34.06 10.28 2.48
CA LYS A 77 35.42 10.35 1.92
C LYS A 77 36.32 11.29 2.73
N ASP A 78 35.75 12.35 3.30
CA ASP A 78 36.50 13.33 4.10
C ASP A 78 36.67 12.90 5.57
N ALA A 79 35.78 12.04 6.10
CA ALA A 79 35.96 11.40 7.40
C ALA A 79 37.06 10.32 7.39
N GLY A 80 37.36 9.72 6.23
CA GLY A 80 38.46 8.76 6.08
C GLY A 80 39.85 9.41 5.99
N GLY A 81 39.95 10.66 5.53
CA GLY A 81 41.23 11.38 5.40
C GLY A 81 41.69 12.15 6.65
N ARG A 82 40.76 12.48 7.56
CA ARG A 82 41.11 13.21 8.80
C ARG A 82 41.71 12.31 9.88
N ALA A 83 41.37 11.02 9.90
CA ALA A 83 41.95 10.06 10.86
C ALA A 83 43.42 9.72 10.56
N THR A 84 43.87 9.83 9.29
CA THR A 84 45.26 9.56 8.91
C THR A 84 46.18 10.78 8.98
N GLN A 85 45.62 12.00 8.97
CA GLN A 85 46.44 13.22 9.04
C GLN A 85 46.81 13.64 10.47
N GLY A 86 46.12 13.13 11.49
CA GLY A 86 46.47 13.34 12.91
C GLY A 86 47.66 12.51 13.40
N ALA A 87 47.97 11.38 12.76
CA ALA A 87 49.03 10.46 13.21
C ALA A 87 50.43 10.79 12.65
N VAL A 88 50.53 11.68 11.66
CA VAL A 88 51.83 12.09 11.06
C VAL A 88 52.46 13.26 11.82
N ALA A 89 51.69 13.98 12.65
CA ALA A 89 52.18 15.12 13.42
C ALA A 89 52.89 14.73 14.75
N GLU A 90 52.81 13.47 15.20
CA GLU A 90 53.37 13.05 16.49
C GLU A 90 54.72 12.30 16.39
N LYS A 91 55.20 11.96 15.18
CA LYS A 91 56.46 11.20 15.00
C LYS A 91 57.65 12.05 14.51
N HIS A 92 57.65 13.34 14.79
CA HIS A 92 58.79 14.23 14.51
C HIS A 92 58.95 15.34 15.56
N ASN A 93 58.85 14.97 16.84
CA ASN A 93 59.44 15.72 17.95
C ASN A 93 60.00 14.76 18.98
#